data_AF-A0A5E4PVI7-F1
#
_entry.id   AF-A0A5E4PVI7-F1
#
_cell.length_a   1.000
_cell.length_b   1.000
_cell.length_c   1.000
_cell.angle_alpha   90.00
_cell.angle_beta   90.00
_cell.angle_gamma   90.00
#
_symmetry.space_group_name_H-M   'P 1'
#
loop_
_entity.id
_entity.type
_entity.pdbx_description
1 polymer ?
#
loop_
_entity_poly.entity_id
_entity_poly.type
_entity_poly.pdbx_seq_one_letter_code
_entity_poly.pdbx_strand_id
1 'polypeptide(L)'
;MTVTYTGEVATCRGFGTFLKVLYRWRGSIYKLVWLDLLTYLLVYYILSLIYRLLLNEESKRLFEGVVNYCSFHGNVIPLSFVLGFYVTVVMNRWWNQYTTIPWPDSIAVFVSASIHGQDERGRLMRRTILRYVCLCLTMVLTMISPRVKKRFPTLDNLVEAGLLIDNEKTILEHLNKKFPKPSKHWLPIVWATSIVTRARKEGRIRDDFAVKTIIDELNKFRGQAGLLLSYDTISVPLVYTQ
;
A
#
# COMPACT_ATOMS: atom_id res chain seq x y z
N MET A 1 8.67 -5.80 1.20
CA MET A 1 9.68 -5.24 0.26
C MET A 1 9.25 -5.68 -1.11
N THR A 2 9.20 -4.76 -2.08
CA THR A 2 9.00 -5.09 -3.48
C THR A 2 10.24 -5.84 -4.00
N VAL A 3 10.03 -6.82 -4.87
CA VAL A 3 11.10 -7.61 -5.49
C VAL A 3 10.98 -7.46 -6.99
N THR A 4 11.86 -6.66 -7.58
CA THR A 4 11.90 -6.47 -9.03
C THR A 4 12.72 -7.60 -9.66
N TYR A 5 12.14 -8.25 -10.67
CA TYR A 5 12.81 -9.28 -11.48
C TYR A 5 12.55 -9.11 -12.99
N THR A 6 11.97 -7.98 -13.40
CA THR A 6 11.57 -7.68 -14.78
C THR A 6 12.70 -7.89 -15.78
N GLY A 7 13.93 -7.48 -15.44
CA GLY A 7 15.09 -7.65 -16.32
C GLY A 7 15.49 -9.11 -16.55
N GLU A 8 15.20 -10.01 -15.60
CA GLU A 8 15.58 -11.43 -15.71
C GLU A 8 14.62 -12.23 -16.59
N VAL A 9 13.39 -11.75 -16.75
CA VAL A 9 12.35 -12.35 -17.59
C VAL A 9 12.12 -11.57 -18.88
N ALA A 10 13.00 -10.61 -19.21
CA ALA A 10 12.86 -9.74 -20.37
C ALA A 10 13.00 -10.50 -21.72
N THR A 11 13.66 -11.67 -21.73
CA THR A 11 13.84 -12.48 -22.93
C THR A 11 13.43 -13.94 -22.71
N CYS A 12 12.60 -14.47 -23.62
CA CYS A 12 12.22 -15.90 -23.65
C CYS A 12 13.23 -16.78 -24.40
N ARG A 13 14.45 -16.29 -24.68
CA ARG A 13 15.39 -16.94 -25.61
C ARG A 13 16.19 -18.11 -25.01
N GLY A 14 16.17 -18.32 -23.69
CA GLY A 14 16.90 -19.40 -23.03
C GLY A 14 15.98 -20.44 -22.40
N PHE A 15 16.31 -21.73 -22.55
CA PHE A 15 15.73 -22.78 -21.71
C PHE A 15 16.09 -22.49 -20.24
N GLY A 16 15.10 -22.47 -19.34
CA GLY A 16 15.31 -22.27 -17.91
C GLY A 16 15.20 -20.85 -17.36
N THR A 17 14.64 -19.87 -18.10
CA THR A 17 14.38 -18.52 -17.56
C THR A 17 13.54 -18.55 -16.27
N PHE A 18 12.48 -19.37 -16.22
CA PHE A 18 11.67 -19.54 -15.01
C PHE A 18 12.36 -20.38 -13.92
N LEU A 19 13.25 -21.31 -14.28
CA LEU A 19 14.04 -22.08 -13.30
C LEU A 19 14.96 -21.17 -12.48
N LYS A 20 15.52 -20.12 -13.10
CA LYS A 20 16.31 -19.10 -12.38
C LYS A 20 15.48 -18.36 -11.32
N VAL A 21 14.20 -18.10 -11.58
CA VAL A 21 13.30 -17.44 -10.62
C VAL A 21 13.01 -18.34 -9.42
N LEU A 22 12.90 -19.66 -9.61
CA LEU A 22 12.71 -20.63 -8.52
C LEU A 22 13.87 -20.64 -7.52
N TYR A 23 15.11 -20.34 -7.95
CA TYR A 23 16.25 -20.33 -7.02
C TYR A 23 16.28 -19.10 -6.09
N ARG A 24 15.46 -18.08 -6.33
CA ARG A 24 15.45 -16.88 -5.50
C ARG A 24 14.87 -17.17 -4.12
N TRP A 25 15.49 -16.63 -3.07
CA TRP A 25 14.96 -16.70 -1.71
C TRP A 25 14.08 -15.49 -1.34
N ARG A 26 14.50 -14.27 -1.70
CA ARG A 26 13.80 -13.03 -1.32
C ARG A 26 12.47 -12.91 -2.08
N GLY A 27 11.36 -12.91 -1.34
CA GLY A 27 10.00 -12.81 -1.91
C GLY A 27 9.54 -14.09 -2.62
N SER A 28 10.17 -15.23 -2.32
CA SER A 28 9.83 -16.52 -2.90
C SER A 28 8.74 -17.24 -2.11
N ILE A 29 8.12 -18.23 -2.75
CA ILE A 29 7.17 -19.13 -2.09
C ILE A 29 7.82 -19.87 -0.92
N TYR A 30 9.07 -20.32 -1.05
CA TYR A 30 9.79 -21.05 -0.01
C TYR A 30 9.88 -20.25 1.28
N LYS A 31 10.24 -18.96 1.17
CA LYS A 31 10.33 -18.08 2.33
C LYS A 31 8.97 -17.87 3.02
N LEU A 32 7.87 -17.96 2.27
CA LEU A 32 6.51 -17.80 2.80
C LEU A 32 6.01 -19.07 3.49
N VAL A 33 6.22 -20.25 2.90
CA VAL A 33 5.55 -21.50 3.33
C VAL A 33 6.43 -22.49 4.08
N TRP A 34 7.74 -22.25 4.24
CA TRP A 34 8.65 -23.26 4.80
C TRP A 34 8.28 -23.71 6.23
N LEU A 35 7.76 -22.81 7.07
CA LEU A 35 7.29 -23.15 8.43
C LEU A 35 6.02 -24.01 8.38
N ASP A 36 5.08 -23.65 7.51
CA ASP A 36 3.83 -24.41 7.32
C ASP A 36 4.14 -25.81 6.75
N LEU A 37 5.04 -25.88 5.77
CA LEU A 37 5.51 -27.13 5.20
C LEU A 37 6.24 -28.00 6.23
N LEU A 38 7.10 -27.41 7.06
CA LEU A 38 7.77 -28.14 8.13
C LEU A 38 6.77 -28.73 9.12
N THR A 39 5.76 -27.93 9.52
CA THR A 39 4.69 -28.38 10.42
C THR A 39 3.87 -29.51 9.78
N TYR A 40 3.50 -29.36 8.51
CA TYR A 40 2.79 -30.38 7.74
C TYR A 40 3.58 -31.69 7.67
N LEU A 41 4.86 -31.63 7.30
CA LEU A 41 5.73 -32.80 7.21
C LEU A 41 5.92 -33.46 8.58
N LEU A 42 6.10 -32.67 9.64
CA LEU A 42 6.23 -33.18 10.99
C LEU A 42 4.98 -33.98 11.39
N VAL A 43 3.78 -33.42 11.21
CA VAL A 43 2.52 -34.12 11.52
C VAL A 43 2.39 -35.39 10.66
N TYR A 44 2.67 -35.29 9.36
CA TYR A 44 2.61 -36.42 8.45
C TYR A 44 3.55 -37.57 8.88
N TYR A 45 4.81 -37.27 9.18
CA TYR A 45 5.77 -38.29 9.59
C TYR A 45 5.50 -38.83 10.99
N ILE A 46 5.00 -38.02 11.93
CA ILE A 46 4.55 -38.52 13.23
C ILE A 46 3.42 -39.54 13.04
N LEU A 47 2.39 -39.22 12.25
CA LEU A 47 1.31 -40.16 11.96
C LEU A 47 1.82 -41.43 11.27
N SER A 48 2.75 -41.30 10.33
CA SER A 48 3.37 -42.43 9.64
C SER A 48 4.17 -43.34 10.60
N LEU A 49 4.92 -42.75 11.53
CA LEU A 49 5.67 -43.50 12.54
C LEU A 49 4.73 -44.19 13.54
N ILE A 50 3.66 -43.51 13.98
CA ILE A 50 2.64 -44.11 14.85
C ILE A 50 2.00 -45.33 14.17
N TYR A 51 1.62 -45.20 12.89
CA TYR A 51 1.07 -46.32 12.11
C TYR A 51 2.04 -47.48 11.92
N ARG A 52 3.32 -47.21 11.64
CA ARG A 52 4.31 -48.25 11.35
C ARG A 52 4.85 -48.95 12.60
N LEU A 53 5.07 -48.21 13.69
CA LEU A 53 5.85 -48.68 14.84
C LEU A 53 5.03 -48.88 16.13
N LEU A 54 3.90 -48.19 16.29
CA LEU A 54 3.14 -48.17 17.55
C LEU A 54 1.77 -48.84 17.47
N LEU A 55 1.11 -48.81 16.32
CA LEU A 55 -0.25 -49.33 16.17
C LEU A 55 -0.27 -50.87 16.04
N ASN A 56 -1.20 -51.49 16.77
CA ASN A 56 -1.51 -52.92 16.66
C ASN A 56 -2.34 -53.20 15.40
N GLU A 57 -2.40 -54.46 14.96
CA GLU A 57 -3.08 -54.86 13.71
C GLU A 57 -4.56 -54.46 13.64
N GLU A 58 -5.29 -54.52 14.76
CA GLU A 58 -6.69 -54.06 14.81
C GLU A 58 -6.81 -52.54 14.65
N SER A 59 -5.94 -51.78 15.33
CA SER A 59 -5.92 -50.32 15.26
C SER A 59 -5.43 -49.79 13.90
N LYS A 60 -4.55 -50.53 13.21
CA LYS A 60 -4.15 -50.22 11.83
C LYS A 60 -5.33 -50.30 10.87
N ARG A 61 -6.17 -51.34 10.96
CA ARG A 61 -7.39 -51.46 10.14
C ARG A 61 -8.33 -50.27 10.34
N LEU A 62 -8.49 -49.81 11.59
CA LEU A 62 -9.29 -48.63 11.89
C LEU A 62 -8.67 -47.35 11.31
N PHE A 63 -7.35 -47.18 11.45
CA PHE A 63 -6.63 -46.05 10.87
C PHE A 63 -6.77 -45.99 9.34
N GLU A 64 -6.64 -47.13 8.66
CA GLU A 64 -6.86 -47.25 7.21
C GLU A 64 -8.29 -46.86 6.82
N GLY A 65 -9.28 -47.25 7.62
CA GLY A 65 -10.67 -46.81 7.46
C GLY A 65 -10.80 -45.28 7.52
N VAL A 66 -10.15 -44.64 8.50
CA VAL A 66 -10.13 -43.16 8.63
C VAL A 66 -9.43 -42.50 7.45
N VAL A 67 -8.29 -43.03 7.00
CA VAL A 67 -7.56 -42.50 5.83
C VAL A 67 -8.43 -42.56 4.58
N ASN A 68 -9.12 -43.68 4.34
CA ASN A 68 -10.03 -43.83 3.21
C ASN A 68 -11.20 -42.84 3.28
N TYR A 69 -11.78 -42.64 4.47
CA TYR A 69 -12.82 -41.63 4.70
C TYR A 69 -12.32 -40.22 4.38
N CYS A 70 -11.15 -39.83 4.91
CA CYS A 70 -10.55 -38.53 4.63
C CYS A 70 -10.20 -38.36 3.14
N SER A 71 -9.67 -39.40 2.48
CA SER A 71 -9.33 -39.36 1.06
C SER A 71 -10.58 -39.19 0.18
N PHE A 72 -11.70 -39.81 0.56
CA PHE A 72 -12.97 -39.63 -0.16
C PHE A 72 -13.46 -38.18 -0.07
N HIS A 73 -13.40 -37.58 1.12
CA HIS A 73 -13.84 -36.20 1.33
C HIS A 73 -12.84 -35.13 0.87
N GLY A 74 -11.56 -35.46 0.76
CA GLY A 74 -10.51 -34.52 0.36
C GLY A 74 -10.71 -33.89 -1.02
N ASN A 75 -11.42 -34.58 -1.92
CA ASN A 75 -11.67 -34.11 -3.29
C ASN A 75 -13.06 -33.46 -3.49
N VAL A 76 -13.88 -33.35 -2.44
CA VAL A 76 -15.27 -32.89 -2.56
C VAL A 76 -15.37 -31.36 -2.74
N ILE A 77 -14.37 -30.60 -2.26
CA ILE A 77 -14.37 -29.14 -2.37
C ILE A 77 -13.40 -28.72 -3.49
N PRO A 78 -13.86 -28.00 -4.52
CA PRO A 78 -12.99 -27.47 -5.57
C PRO A 78 -12.21 -26.25 -5.05
N LEU A 79 -11.24 -26.49 -4.16
CA LEU A 79 -10.41 -25.46 -3.52
C LEU A 79 -9.73 -24.56 -4.57
N SER A 80 -9.28 -25.14 -5.69
CA SER A 80 -8.66 -24.40 -6.79
C SER A 80 -9.56 -23.32 -7.38
N PHE A 81 -10.87 -23.57 -7.47
CA PHE A 81 -11.84 -22.61 -8.01
C PHE A 81 -12.01 -21.42 -7.07
N VAL A 82 -12.29 -21.68 -5.79
CA VAL A 82 -12.47 -20.64 -4.77
C VAL A 82 -11.18 -19.82 -4.59
N LEU A 83 -10.03 -20.49 -4.55
CA LEU A 83 -8.72 -19.84 -4.47
C LEU A 83 -8.47 -18.94 -5.69
N GLY A 84 -8.82 -19.39 -6.89
CA GLY A 84 -8.67 -18.60 -8.11
C GLY A 84 -9.43 -17.27 -8.07
N PHE A 85 -10.70 -17.27 -7.64
CA PHE A 85 -11.46 -16.02 -7.49
C PHE A 85 -10.91 -15.13 -6.40
N TYR A 86 -10.62 -15.70 -5.23
CA TYR A 86 -10.10 -14.92 -4.11
C TYR A 86 -8.78 -14.24 -4.47
N VAL A 87 -7.84 -14.99 -5.05
CA VAL A 87 -6.55 -14.44 -5.51
C VAL A 87 -6.76 -13.35 -6.55
N THR A 88 -7.70 -13.53 -7.49
CA THR A 88 -8.02 -12.50 -8.50
C THR A 88 -8.51 -11.20 -7.85
N VAL A 89 -9.40 -11.28 -6.87
CA VAL A 89 -9.88 -10.11 -6.11
C VAL A 89 -8.74 -9.41 -5.38
N VAL A 90 -7.88 -10.18 -4.70
CA VAL A 90 -6.73 -9.64 -3.96
C VAL A 90 -5.73 -8.97 -4.90
N MET A 91 -5.40 -9.61 -6.03
CA MET A 91 -4.45 -9.06 -7.02
C MET A 91 -4.97 -7.77 -7.66
N ASN A 92 -6.26 -7.73 -8.03
CA ASN A 92 -6.89 -6.52 -8.56
C ASN A 92 -6.86 -5.38 -7.54
N ARG A 93 -7.20 -5.65 -6.27
CA ARG A 93 -7.12 -4.64 -5.20
C ARG A 93 -5.70 -4.17 -4.94
N TRP A 94 -4.72 -5.08 -4.99
CA TRP A 94 -3.30 -4.73 -4.81
C TRP A 94 -2.82 -3.79 -5.92
N TRP A 95 -3.11 -4.12 -7.18
CA TRP A 95 -2.71 -3.29 -8.32
C TRP A 95 -3.40 -1.92 -8.27
N ASN A 96 -4.71 -1.89 -8.00
CA ASN A 96 -5.46 -0.65 -7.90
C ASN A 96 -4.96 0.25 -6.77
N GLN A 97 -4.56 -0.32 -5.62
CA GLN A 97 -3.92 0.45 -4.55
C GLN A 97 -2.61 1.08 -5.03
N TYR A 98 -1.76 0.32 -5.72
CA TYR A 98 -0.49 0.82 -6.25
C TYR A 98 -0.71 1.96 -7.25
N THR A 99 -1.62 1.82 -8.21
CA THR A 99 -1.92 2.85 -9.21
C THR A 99 -2.64 4.07 -8.64
N THR A 100 -3.25 3.93 -7.46
CA THR A 100 -3.92 5.04 -6.76
C THR A 100 -2.92 5.91 -6.00
N ILE A 101 -1.69 5.46 -5.74
CA ILE A 101 -0.68 6.28 -5.06
C ILE A 101 -0.49 7.58 -5.86
N PRO A 102 -0.83 8.75 -5.27
CA PRO A 102 -0.77 9.99 -6.02
C PRO A 102 0.65 10.51 -6.11
N TRP A 103 1.04 10.94 -7.31
CA TRP A 103 2.38 11.47 -7.61
C TRP A 103 2.34 13.00 -7.71
N PRO A 104 3.31 13.72 -7.11
CA PRO A 104 3.32 15.19 -7.11
C PRO A 104 3.71 15.80 -8.47
N ASP A 105 4.19 14.98 -9.41
CA ASP A 105 4.83 15.36 -10.67
C ASP A 105 3.97 16.30 -11.52
N SER A 106 2.70 15.95 -11.76
CA SER A 106 1.79 16.79 -12.55
C SER A 106 1.60 18.17 -11.91
N ILE A 107 1.38 18.21 -10.59
CA ILE A 107 1.22 19.46 -9.85
C ILE A 107 2.51 20.28 -9.90
N ALA A 108 3.67 19.64 -9.78
CA ALA A 108 4.97 20.31 -9.87
C ALA A 108 5.18 20.99 -11.23
N VAL A 109 4.80 20.33 -12.33
CA VAL A 109 4.86 20.91 -13.68
C VAL A 109 3.96 22.15 -13.77
N PHE A 110 2.69 22.06 -13.38
CA PHE A 110 1.76 23.19 -13.46
C PHE A 110 2.14 24.35 -12.54
N VAL A 111 2.54 24.07 -11.29
CA VAL A 111 2.96 25.10 -10.34
C VAL A 111 4.22 25.81 -10.83
N SER A 112 5.16 25.08 -11.44
CA SER A 112 6.38 25.64 -12.00
C SER A 112 6.11 26.53 -13.21
N ALA A 113 5.21 26.10 -14.11
CA ALA A 113 4.88 26.83 -15.33
C ALA A 113 4.02 28.08 -15.06
N SER A 114 3.04 27.99 -14.15
CA SER A 114 1.99 29.01 -14.01
C SER A 114 2.25 30.05 -12.92
N ILE A 115 3.08 29.76 -11.90
CA ILE A 115 3.41 30.73 -10.85
C ILE A 115 4.72 31.42 -11.20
N HIS A 116 4.62 32.63 -11.74
CA HIS A 116 5.77 33.42 -12.17
C HIS A 116 6.45 34.17 -11.02
N GLY A 117 7.70 34.60 -11.26
CA GLY A 117 8.53 35.30 -10.28
C GLY A 117 9.81 34.56 -9.98
N GLN A 118 10.94 35.20 -10.29
CA GLN A 118 12.30 34.74 -9.94
C GLN A 118 12.77 35.30 -8.60
N ASP A 119 11.98 36.17 -8.00
CA ASP A 119 12.17 36.68 -6.66
C ASP A 119 11.83 35.63 -5.59
N GLU A 120 12.26 35.92 -4.38
CA GLU A 120 12.10 35.01 -3.25
C GLU A 120 10.64 34.65 -2.97
N ARG A 121 9.70 35.59 -3.13
CA ARG A 121 8.28 35.35 -2.89
C ARG A 121 7.71 34.30 -3.84
N GLY A 122 7.96 34.42 -5.15
CA GLY A 122 7.52 33.43 -6.14
C GLY A 122 8.12 32.05 -5.88
N ARG A 123 9.42 32.01 -5.55
CA ARG A 123 10.12 30.77 -5.17
C ARG A 123 9.50 30.10 -3.94
N LEU A 124 9.20 30.88 -2.89
CA LEU A 124 8.58 30.37 -1.66
C LEU A 124 7.17 29.83 -1.90
N MET A 125 6.36 30.47 -2.73
CA MET A 125 5.03 29.98 -3.08
C MET A 125 5.08 28.61 -3.75
N ARG A 126 5.91 28.46 -4.79
CA ARG A 126 6.08 27.17 -5.51
C ARG A 126 6.55 26.05 -4.57
N ARG A 127 7.58 26.32 -3.76
CA ARG A 127 8.12 25.35 -2.80
C ARG A 127 7.10 24.96 -1.73
N THR A 128 6.35 25.92 -1.22
CA THR A 128 5.36 25.66 -0.16
C THR A 128 4.18 24.84 -0.67
N ILE A 129 3.69 25.10 -1.89
CA ILE A 129 2.64 24.30 -2.51
C ILE A 129 3.08 22.83 -2.63
N LEU A 130 4.28 22.57 -3.17
CA LEU A 130 4.75 21.19 -3.30
C LEU A 130 5.04 20.52 -1.96
N ARG A 131 5.56 21.27 -0.98
CA ARG A 131 5.72 20.76 0.38
C ARG A 131 4.39 20.31 0.98
N TYR A 132 3.31 21.05 0.77
CA TYR A 132 1.96 20.65 1.22
C TYR A 132 1.42 19.42 0.53
N VAL A 133 1.67 19.27 -0.78
CA VAL A 133 1.32 18.04 -1.52
C VAL A 133 2.06 16.83 -0.92
N CYS A 134 3.36 16.95 -0.69
CA CYS A 134 4.18 15.91 -0.06
C CYS A 134 3.75 15.63 1.40
N LEU A 135 3.39 16.66 2.15
CA LEU A 135 2.89 16.53 3.52
C LEU A 135 1.56 15.76 3.55
N CYS A 136 0.62 16.07 2.66
CA CYS A 136 -0.65 15.34 2.51
C CYS A 136 -0.41 13.84 2.28
N LEU A 137 0.40 13.50 1.28
CA LEU A 137 0.73 12.10 0.99
C LEU A 137 1.41 11.42 2.17
N THR A 138 2.38 12.08 2.80
CA THR A 138 3.10 11.50 3.95
C THR A 138 2.14 11.23 5.11
N MET A 139 1.23 12.16 5.42
CA MET A 139 0.18 11.96 6.43
C MET A 139 -0.76 10.80 6.09
N VAL A 140 -1.10 10.60 4.81
CA VAL A 140 -1.88 9.41 4.39
C VAL A 140 -1.07 8.14 4.58
N LEU A 141 0.18 8.13 4.14
CA LEU A 141 1.06 6.96 4.23
C LEU A 141 1.37 6.57 5.68
N THR A 142 1.46 7.51 6.63
CA THR A 142 1.62 7.17 8.06
C THR A 142 0.41 6.49 8.67
N MET A 143 -0.78 6.65 8.08
CA MET A 143 -1.99 5.96 8.55
C MET A 143 -2.07 4.53 8.01
N ILE A 144 -1.67 4.31 6.76
CA ILE A 144 -1.84 3.01 6.08
C ILE A 144 -0.59 2.12 6.07
N SER A 145 0.62 2.69 6.20
CA SER A 145 1.87 1.95 6.06
C SER A 145 2.65 1.89 7.38
N PRO A 146 2.81 0.71 8.00
CA PRO A 146 3.58 0.55 9.24
C PRO A 146 5.02 1.03 9.12
N ARG A 147 5.63 0.89 7.93
CA ARG A 147 7.01 1.35 7.68
C ARG A 147 7.11 2.87 7.70
N VAL A 148 6.13 3.56 7.14
CA VAL A 148 6.10 5.02 7.13
C VAL A 148 5.71 5.54 8.52
N LYS A 149 4.78 4.88 9.21
CA LYS A 149 4.44 5.19 10.61
C LYS A 149 5.65 5.04 11.55
N LYS A 150 6.48 4.03 11.35
CA LYS A 150 7.74 3.86 12.12
C LYS A 150 8.75 4.98 11.85
N ARG A 151 8.77 5.52 10.63
CA ARG A 151 9.63 6.66 10.26
C ARG A 151 9.10 8.00 10.76
N PHE A 152 7.77 8.19 10.75
CA PHE A 152 7.11 9.40 11.24
C PHE A 152 6.03 9.07 12.30
N PRO A 153 6.44 8.70 13.53
CA PRO A 153 5.49 8.40 14.60
C PRO A 153 4.63 9.60 15.01
N THR A 154 5.24 10.78 15.15
CA THR A 154 4.60 12.03 15.63
C THR A 154 4.70 13.16 14.61
N LEU A 155 4.00 14.27 14.88
CA LEU A 155 4.09 15.49 14.07
C LEU A 155 5.49 16.13 14.16
N ASP A 156 6.21 15.94 15.26
CA ASP A 156 7.60 16.43 15.43
C ASP A 156 8.52 15.87 14.35
N ASN A 157 8.41 14.57 14.05
CA ASN A 157 9.23 13.96 13.01
C ASN A 157 8.92 14.51 11.61
N LEU A 158 7.71 15.03 11.39
CA LEU A 158 7.37 15.74 10.14
C LEU A 158 8.02 17.13 10.10
N VAL A 159 8.16 17.79 11.25
CA VAL A 159 8.87 19.07 11.37
C VAL A 159 10.37 18.87 11.16
N GLU A 160 10.97 17.90 11.84
CA GLU A 160 12.38 17.53 11.68
C GLU A 160 12.73 17.16 10.23
N ALA A 161 11.81 16.49 9.52
CA ALA A 161 11.98 16.15 8.12
C ALA A 161 11.75 17.32 7.15
N GLY A 162 11.38 18.51 7.64
CA GLY A 162 11.11 19.70 6.83
C GLY A 162 9.82 19.62 6.01
N LEU A 163 8.92 18.67 6.31
CA LEU A 163 7.62 18.56 5.65
C LEU A 163 6.58 19.49 6.28
N LEU A 164 6.73 19.79 7.57
CA LEU A 164 5.85 20.63 8.36
C LEU A 164 6.66 21.73 9.05
N ILE A 165 6.07 22.91 9.27
CA ILE A 165 6.70 24.00 10.03
C ILE A 165 6.03 24.09 11.40
N ASP A 166 6.72 24.59 12.44
CA ASP A 166 6.18 24.70 13.80
C ASP A 166 4.81 25.40 13.86
N ASN A 167 4.64 26.54 13.17
CA ASN A 167 3.36 27.25 13.15
C ASN A 167 2.22 26.39 12.55
N GLU A 168 2.53 25.59 11.52
CA GLU A 168 1.57 24.70 10.86
C GLU A 168 1.25 23.48 11.74
N LYS A 169 2.25 22.99 12.47
CA LYS A 169 2.09 21.95 13.50
C LYS A 169 1.12 22.41 14.57
N THR A 170 1.28 23.63 15.11
CA THR A 170 0.36 24.17 16.13
C THR A 170 -1.09 24.20 15.64
N ILE A 171 -1.32 24.57 14.37
CA ILE A 171 -2.66 24.55 13.77
C ILE A 171 -3.22 23.11 13.71
N LEU A 172 -2.41 22.15 13.27
CA LEU A 172 -2.80 20.74 13.22
C LEU A 172 -3.11 20.17 14.62
N GLU A 173 -2.29 20.49 15.62
CA GLU A 173 -2.49 20.06 17.00
C GLU A 173 -3.80 20.61 17.57
N HIS A 174 -4.05 21.91 17.36
CA HIS A 174 -5.30 22.54 17.79
C HIS A 174 -6.52 21.89 17.13
N LEU A 175 -6.46 21.61 15.83
CA LEU A 175 -7.52 20.91 15.10
C LEU A 175 -7.70 19.45 15.54
N ASN A 176 -6.62 18.76 15.88
CA ASN A 176 -6.69 17.40 16.41
C ASN A 176 -7.28 17.38 17.82
N LYS A 177 -6.97 18.37 18.66
CA LYS A 177 -7.60 18.53 19.98
C LYS A 177 -9.09 18.79 19.86
N LYS A 178 -9.50 19.66 18.93
CA LYS A 178 -10.92 20.00 18.71
C LYS A 178 -11.72 18.88 18.05
N PHE A 179 -11.10 18.13 17.12
CA PHE A 179 -11.75 17.08 16.35
C PHE A 179 -10.88 15.82 16.28
N PRO A 180 -10.82 14.98 17.33
CA PRO A 180 -9.84 13.89 17.40
C PRO A 180 -10.08 12.76 16.39
N LYS A 181 -11.35 12.51 16.01
CA LYS A 181 -11.72 11.37 15.16
C LYS A 181 -11.33 11.51 13.69
N PRO A 182 -11.71 12.60 12.96
CA PRO A 182 -11.40 12.69 11.54
C PRO A 182 -9.90 12.93 11.32
N SER A 183 -9.31 12.25 10.33
CA SER A 183 -7.95 12.56 9.90
C SER A 183 -7.88 13.91 9.17
N LYS A 184 -6.75 14.61 9.35
CA LYS A 184 -6.51 15.98 8.85
C LYS A 184 -5.55 16.01 7.66
N HIS A 185 -5.34 14.86 7.01
CA HIS A 185 -4.50 14.70 5.83
C HIS A 185 -4.92 15.60 4.65
N TRP A 186 -6.18 16.05 4.59
CA TRP A 186 -6.69 16.94 3.55
C TRP A 186 -6.30 18.42 3.76
N LEU A 187 -5.92 18.81 4.98
CA LEU A 187 -5.65 20.19 5.35
C LEU A 187 -4.48 20.81 4.56
N PRO A 188 -3.35 20.12 4.34
CA PRO A 188 -2.27 20.65 3.50
C PRO A 188 -2.72 21.03 2.09
N ILE A 189 -3.64 20.26 1.49
CA ILE A 189 -4.17 20.58 0.15
C ILE A 189 -5.02 21.85 0.18
N VAL A 190 -5.79 22.07 1.26
CA VAL A 190 -6.53 23.34 1.44
C VAL A 190 -5.57 24.53 1.58
N TRP A 191 -4.47 24.36 2.31
CA TRP A 191 -3.42 25.39 2.40
C TRP A 191 -2.75 25.63 1.04
N ALA A 192 -2.47 24.58 0.26
CA ALA A 192 -1.92 24.69 -1.10
C ALA A 192 -2.85 25.51 -2.01
N THR A 193 -4.14 25.16 -2.05
CA THR A 193 -5.16 25.90 -2.81
C THR A 193 -5.23 27.37 -2.38
N SER A 194 -5.09 27.66 -1.09
CA SER A 194 -5.08 29.04 -0.57
C SER A 194 -3.88 29.85 -1.08
N ILE A 195 -2.71 29.22 -1.23
CA ILE A 195 -1.53 29.86 -1.83
C ILE A 195 -1.73 30.10 -3.32
N VAL A 196 -2.35 29.17 -4.05
CA VAL A 196 -2.66 29.35 -5.48
C VAL A 196 -3.60 30.55 -5.68
N THR A 197 -4.68 30.64 -4.89
CA THR A 197 -5.60 31.79 -4.95
C THR A 197 -4.90 33.10 -4.59
N ARG A 198 -3.96 33.06 -3.64
CA ARG A 198 -3.15 34.24 -3.29
C ARG A 198 -2.20 34.63 -4.43
N ALA A 199 -1.55 33.66 -5.09
CA ALA A 199 -0.68 33.91 -6.23
C ALA A 199 -1.44 34.61 -7.37
N ARG A 200 -2.69 34.22 -7.59
CA ARG A 200 -3.56 34.90 -8.56
C ARG A 200 -3.85 36.36 -8.16
N LYS A 201 -4.23 36.61 -6.91
CA LYS A 201 -4.48 37.97 -6.39
C LYS A 201 -3.24 38.87 -6.47
N GLU A 202 -2.06 38.28 -6.30
CA GLU A 202 -0.77 38.98 -6.42
C GLU A 202 -0.29 39.14 -7.88
N GLY A 203 -1.08 38.74 -8.88
CA GLY A 203 -0.72 38.83 -10.29
C GLY A 203 0.39 37.87 -10.72
N ARG A 204 0.74 36.87 -9.89
CA ARG A 204 1.78 35.86 -10.17
C ARG A 204 1.30 34.77 -11.11
N ILE A 205 -0.02 34.54 -11.12
CA ILE A 205 -0.70 33.70 -12.11
C ILE A 205 -1.49 34.66 -13.02
N ARG A 206 -1.27 34.55 -14.34
CA ARG A 206 -1.79 35.50 -15.33
C ARG A 206 -3.29 35.32 -15.60
N ASP A 207 -3.72 34.07 -15.70
CA ASP A 207 -5.06 33.71 -16.16
C ASP A 207 -5.77 32.77 -15.17
N ASP A 208 -7.10 32.82 -15.19
CA ASP A 208 -7.94 32.02 -14.29
C ASP A 208 -7.99 30.54 -14.72
N PHE A 209 -7.68 30.23 -15.97
CA PHE A 209 -7.59 28.85 -16.45
C PHE A 209 -6.43 28.12 -15.78
N ALA A 210 -5.26 28.74 -15.68
CA ALA A 210 -4.11 28.20 -14.97
C ALA A 210 -4.40 27.97 -13.47
N VAL A 211 -5.15 28.88 -12.83
CA VAL A 211 -5.63 28.68 -11.45
C VAL A 211 -6.51 27.45 -11.35
N LYS A 212 -7.52 27.34 -12.23
CA LYS A 212 -8.42 26.20 -12.28
C LYS A 212 -7.65 24.90 -12.48
N THR A 213 -6.75 24.82 -13.46
CA THR A 213 -5.95 23.62 -13.75
C THR A 213 -5.14 23.16 -12.53
N ILE A 214 -4.49 24.07 -11.81
CA ILE A 214 -3.75 23.71 -10.59
C ILE A 214 -4.69 23.18 -9.51
N ILE A 215 -5.84 23.82 -9.30
CA ILE A 215 -6.83 23.41 -8.29
C ILE A 215 -7.43 22.04 -8.64
N ASP A 216 -7.71 21.79 -9.91
CA ASP A 216 -8.25 20.50 -10.39
C ASP A 216 -7.24 19.38 -10.15
N GLU A 217 -5.95 19.58 -10.43
CA GLU A 217 -4.91 18.60 -10.14
C GLU A 217 -4.68 18.38 -8.63
N LEU A 218 -4.77 19.44 -7.80
CA LEU A 218 -4.75 19.32 -6.34
C LEU A 218 -5.93 18.51 -5.81
N ASN A 219 -7.14 18.72 -6.36
CA ASN A 219 -8.33 17.97 -5.99
C ASN A 219 -8.23 16.50 -6.41
N LYS A 220 -7.73 16.23 -7.61
CA LYS A 220 -7.46 14.87 -8.10
C LYS A 220 -6.47 14.14 -7.19
N PHE A 221 -5.36 14.78 -6.82
CA PHE A 221 -4.37 14.25 -5.88
C PHE A 221 -5.01 13.92 -4.53
N ARG A 222 -5.83 14.85 -3.99
CA ARG A 222 -6.57 14.64 -2.73
C ARG A 222 -7.61 13.52 -2.83
N GLY A 223 -8.24 13.34 -3.99
CA GLY A 223 -9.17 12.25 -4.26
C GLY A 223 -8.46 10.89 -4.21
N GLN A 224 -7.33 10.77 -4.90
CA GLN A 224 -6.48 9.58 -4.88
C GLN A 224 -5.96 9.26 -3.46
N ALA A 225 -5.48 10.27 -2.72
CA ALA A 225 -5.06 10.12 -1.33
C ALA A 225 -6.21 9.62 -0.42
N GLY A 226 -7.44 10.11 -0.66
CA GLY A 226 -8.63 9.63 0.04
C GLY A 226 -9.00 8.18 -0.31
N LEU A 227 -8.87 7.80 -1.59
CA LEU A 227 -9.14 6.44 -2.05
C LEU A 227 -8.17 5.41 -1.42
N LEU A 228 -6.91 5.78 -1.18
CA LEU A 228 -5.97 4.94 -0.42
C LEU A 228 -6.50 4.62 0.99
N LEU A 229 -7.08 5.61 1.68
CA LEU A 229 -7.68 5.41 3.00
C LEU A 229 -8.93 4.53 2.93
N SER A 230 -9.70 4.61 1.85
CA SER A 230 -10.84 3.71 1.64
C SER A 230 -10.39 2.27 1.47
N TYR A 231 -9.27 2.01 0.76
CA TYR A 231 -8.72 0.66 0.65
C TYR A 231 -8.22 0.08 1.99
N ASP A 232 -7.64 0.93 2.83
CA ASP A 232 -7.19 0.56 4.18
C ASP A 232 -8.38 0.30 5.12
N THR A 233 -9.39 1.17 5.08
CA THR A 233 -10.59 1.06 5.92
C THR A 233 -11.48 -0.11 5.50
N ILE A 234 -11.65 -0.35 4.20
CA ILE A 234 -12.54 -1.36 3.64
C ILE A 234 -11.71 -2.49 3.05
N SER A 235 -11.42 -3.50 3.88
CA SER A 235 -10.73 -4.72 3.49
C SER A 235 -11.61 -5.68 2.68
N VAL A 236 -11.01 -6.74 2.12
CA VAL A 236 -11.79 -7.87 1.57
C VAL A 236 -12.70 -8.40 2.71
N PRO A 237 -13.99 -8.69 2.45
CA PRO A 237 -14.90 -9.15 3.49
C PRO A 237 -14.31 -10.35 4.25
N LEU A 238 -14.42 -10.31 5.58
CA LEU A 238 -13.84 -11.34 6.44
C LEU A 238 -14.33 -12.75 6.08
N VAL A 239 -15.63 -12.86 5.77
CA VAL A 239 -16.26 -14.13 5.35
C VAL A 239 -15.70 -14.70 4.04
N TYR A 240 -15.07 -13.90 3.19
CA TYR A 240 -14.37 -14.40 2.00
C TYR A 240 -12.94 -14.88 2.31
N THR A 241 -12.40 -14.48 3.46
CA THR A 241 -11.04 -14.81 3.88
C THR A 241 -11.00 -16.01 4.83
N GLN A 242 -12.06 -16.22 5.63
CA GLN A 242 -12.25 -17.38 6.50
C GLN A 242 -12.60 -18.63 5.69
#